data_AF-A0AAD7GG15-F1
#
_entry.id   AF-A0AAD7GG15-F1
#
_cell.length_a   1.000
_cell.length_b   1.000
_cell.length_c   1.000
_cell.angle_alpha   90.00
_cell.angle_beta   90.00
_cell.angle_gamma   90.00
#
_symmetry.space_group_name_H-M   'P 1'
#
loop_
_entity.id
_entity.type
_entity.pdbx_description
1 polymer ?
#
loop_
_entity_poly.entity_id
_entity_poly.type
_entity_poly.pdbx_seq_one_letter_code
_entity_poly.pdbx_strand_id
1 'polypeptide(L)'
;TEQDIATITGTGLNWVRVPIPFWAIRCGFTLTSSPPQHIVRLFGWAHKYGILVNLDLHTAPGSQNGECHSGKLGQINFLGGVMGYANVQHMLDYICFIIEFILRPEDKDRYRCLAL
;
A
#
# COMPACT_ATOMS: atom_id res chain seq x y z
N THR A 1 3.04 1.44 -15.80
CA THR A 1 4.05 2.47 -16.13
C THR A 1 3.34 3.82 -16.22
N GLU A 2 4.05 4.91 -16.57
CA GLU A 2 3.42 6.22 -16.72
C GLU A 2 2.35 6.25 -17.82
N GLN A 3 2.59 5.53 -18.92
CA GLN A 3 1.67 5.46 -20.05
C GLN A 3 0.30 4.91 -19.65
N ASP A 4 0.26 3.97 -18.70
CA ASP A 4 -1.00 3.40 -18.19
C ASP A 4 -1.81 4.47 -17.45
N ILE A 5 -1.16 5.31 -16.63
CA ILE A 5 -1.81 6.42 -15.92
C ILE A 5 -2.33 7.46 -16.92
N ALA A 6 -1.52 7.81 -17.92
CA ALA A 6 -1.94 8.72 -18.98
C ALA A 6 -3.18 8.20 -19.72
N THR A 7 -3.21 6.90 -20.01
CA THR A 7 -4.33 6.24 -20.68
C THR A 7 -5.59 6.25 -19.81
N ILE A 8 -5.48 5.91 -18.52
CA ILE A 8 -6.59 5.96 -17.55
C ILE A 8 -7.18 7.37 -17.47
N THR A 9 -6.33 8.40 -17.37
CA THR A 9 -6.85 9.79 -17.36
C THR A 9 -7.43 10.21 -18.71
N GLY A 10 -6.89 9.71 -19.81
CA GLY A 10 -7.41 9.95 -21.17
C GLY A 10 -8.79 9.35 -21.42
N THR A 11 -9.20 8.32 -20.66
CA THR A 11 -10.57 7.79 -20.72
C THR A 11 -11.56 8.56 -19.83
N GLY A 12 -11.09 9.54 -19.06
CA GLY A 12 -11.92 10.34 -18.14
C GLY A 12 -12.03 9.76 -16.73
N LEU A 13 -11.27 8.71 -16.38
CA LEU A 13 -11.20 8.19 -15.02
C LEU A 13 -10.34 9.08 -14.12
N ASN A 14 -10.74 9.20 -12.85
CA ASN A 14 -10.13 10.12 -11.89
C ASN A 14 -9.60 9.44 -10.60
N TRP A 15 -9.62 8.11 -10.54
CA TRP A 15 -9.17 7.36 -9.36
C TRP A 15 -8.56 6.00 -9.73
N VAL A 16 -7.51 5.60 -9.02
CA VAL A 16 -6.91 4.27 -9.10
C VAL A 16 -6.80 3.67 -7.70
N ARG A 17 -7.22 2.41 -7.56
CA ARG A 17 -6.94 1.59 -6.37
C ARG A 17 -5.73 0.72 -6.60
N VAL A 18 -4.76 0.77 -5.70
CA VAL A 18 -3.48 0.06 -5.82
C VAL A 18 -3.29 -0.90 -4.64
N PRO A 19 -3.52 -2.19 -4.85
CA PRO A 19 -3.26 -3.21 -3.84
C PRO A 19 -1.75 -3.38 -3.64
N ILE A 20 -1.31 -3.30 -2.39
CA ILE A 20 0.06 -3.56 -1.95
C ILE A 20 0.07 -4.69 -0.93
N PRO A 21 1.00 -5.64 -1.05
CA PRO A 21 1.13 -6.67 -0.03
C PRO A 21 1.97 -6.17 1.15
N PHE A 22 1.71 -6.67 2.35
CA PHE A 22 2.44 -6.26 3.56
C PHE A 22 3.97 -6.45 3.44
N TRP A 23 4.42 -7.51 2.76
CA TRP A 23 5.86 -7.79 2.58
C TRP A 23 6.57 -6.85 1.61
N ALA A 24 5.83 -6.03 0.84
CA ALA A 24 6.42 -4.95 0.05
C ALA A 24 6.95 -3.82 0.95
N ILE A 25 6.42 -3.74 2.18
CA ILE A 25 6.85 -2.79 3.20
C ILE A 25 7.96 -3.49 3.98
N ARG A 26 9.22 -3.27 3.58
CA ARG A 26 10.36 -3.90 4.26
C ARG A 26 10.46 -3.36 5.69
N CYS A 27 10.02 -4.13 6.67
CA CYS A 27 10.35 -3.91 8.08
C CYS A 27 11.81 -4.33 8.34
N GLY A 28 12.72 -3.38 8.21
CA GLY A 28 13.79 -3.27 9.21
C GLY A 28 13.23 -2.44 10.36
N PHE A 29 13.58 -2.76 11.61
CA PHE A 29 13.22 -2.03 12.84
C PHE A 29 13.71 -0.55 12.89
N THR A 30 14.04 0.03 11.74
CA THR A 30 14.61 1.36 11.60
C THR A 30 13.68 2.18 10.72
N LEU A 31 13.34 3.39 11.17
CA LEU A 31 12.55 4.43 10.48
C LEU A 31 13.09 4.85 9.09
N THR A 32 14.08 4.15 8.56
CA THR A 32 14.78 4.37 7.30
C THR A 32 14.33 3.44 6.18
N SER A 33 13.34 2.57 6.42
CA SER A 33 12.73 1.78 5.35
C SER A 33 12.07 2.71 4.31
N SER A 34 12.60 2.67 3.09
CA SER A 34 12.03 3.40 1.96
C SER A 34 10.88 2.58 1.36
N PRO A 35 9.75 3.19 0.97
CA PRO A 35 8.71 2.48 0.25
C PRO A 35 9.27 1.86 -1.04
N PRO A 36 8.57 0.85 -1.61
CA PRO A 36 8.86 0.40 -2.96
C PRO A 36 8.94 1.58 -3.94
N GLN A 37 10.05 1.69 -4.67
CA GLN A 37 10.29 2.78 -5.63
C GLN A 37 9.14 2.93 -6.66
N HIS A 38 8.43 1.84 -6.95
CA HIS A 38 7.28 1.83 -7.84
C HIS A 38 6.10 2.64 -7.29
N ILE A 39 5.85 2.61 -5.98
CA ILE A 39 4.78 3.38 -5.33
C ILE A 39 5.11 4.87 -5.38
N VAL A 40 6.36 5.24 -5.12
CA VAL A 40 6.82 6.63 -5.22
C VAL A 40 6.67 7.17 -6.64
N ARG A 41 7.07 6.38 -7.65
CA ARG A 41 6.87 6.75 -9.07
C ARG A 41 5.38 6.91 -9.41
N LEU A 42 4.53 6.00 -8.93
CA LEU A 42 3.10 6.08 -9.14
C LEU A 42 2.52 7.38 -8.58
N PHE A 43 2.88 7.77 -7.36
CA PHE A 43 2.42 9.04 -6.80
C PHE A 43 2.90 10.25 -7.61
N GLY A 44 4.14 10.21 -8.12
CA GLY A 44 4.63 11.23 -9.04
C GLY A 44 3.78 11.35 -10.31
N TRP A 45 3.41 10.23 -10.91
CA TRP A 45 2.48 10.22 -12.06
C TRP A 45 1.08 10.66 -11.66
N ALA A 46 0.60 10.23 -10.51
CA ALA A 46 -0.75 10.55 -10.07
C ALA A 46 -0.92 12.06 -9.85
N HIS A 47 0.08 12.68 -9.21
CA HIS A 47 0.17 14.13 -9.08
C HIS A 47 0.25 14.82 -10.45
N LYS A 48 1.09 14.32 -11.37
CA LYS A 48 1.24 14.88 -12.72
C LYS A 48 -0.07 14.90 -13.52
N TYR A 49 -0.85 13.82 -13.44
CA TYR A 49 -2.09 13.66 -14.21
C TYR A 49 -3.35 14.02 -13.42
N GLY A 50 -3.22 14.47 -12.16
CA GLY A 50 -4.35 14.90 -11.33
C GLY A 50 -5.33 13.77 -10.94
N ILE A 51 -4.86 12.53 -10.88
CA ILE A 51 -5.67 11.36 -10.53
C ILE A 51 -5.52 11.01 -9.04
N LEU A 52 -6.59 10.57 -8.41
CA LEU A 52 -6.55 10.10 -7.02
C LEU A 52 -5.95 8.69 -6.94
N VAL A 53 -5.34 8.37 -5.79
CA VAL A 53 -4.80 7.04 -5.49
C VAL A 53 -5.36 6.56 -4.15
N ASN A 54 -5.97 5.37 -4.15
CA ASN A 54 -6.28 4.61 -2.95
C ASN A 54 -5.22 3.52 -2.78
N LEU A 55 -4.42 3.64 -1.73
CA LEU A 55 -3.40 2.66 -1.39
C LEU A 55 -3.99 1.59 -0.47
N ASP A 56 -4.10 0.37 -0.99
CA ASP A 56 -4.84 -0.71 -0.37
C ASP A 56 -3.88 -1.76 0.18
N LEU A 57 -3.77 -1.88 1.52
CA LEU A 57 -2.98 -2.94 2.14
C LEU A 57 -3.71 -4.28 2.02
N HIS A 58 -3.48 -4.94 0.90
CA HIS A 58 -4.33 -6.01 0.37
C HIS A 58 -4.08 -7.38 1.01
N THR A 59 -2.95 -7.53 1.70
CA THR A 59 -2.56 -8.81 2.31
C THR A 59 -2.22 -8.62 3.78
N ALA A 60 -2.58 -9.61 4.59
CA ALA A 60 -2.25 -9.65 6.01
C ALA A 60 -1.35 -10.86 6.33
N PRO A 61 -0.42 -10.75 7.29
CA PRO A 61 0.35 -11.89 7.77
C PRO A 61 -0.55 -13.05 8.20
N GLY A 62 -0.25 -14.26 7.73
CA GLY A 62 -1.08 -15.44 8.02
C GLY A 62 -2.34 -15.58 7.14
N SER A 63 -2.60 -14.65 6.21
CA SER A 63 -3.81 -14.56 5.37
C SER A 63 -5.08 -14.26 6.14
N GLN A 64 -5.78 -13.22 5.68
CA GLN A 64 -7.05 -12.77 6.23
C GLN A 64 -8.27 -13.52 5.66
N ASN A 65 -8.14 -14.19 4.51
CA ASN A 65 -9.28 -14.81 3.81
C ASN A 65 -8.98 -16.16 3.12
N GLY A 66 -7.72 -16.60 3.09
CA GLY A 66 -7.33 -17.88 2.49
C GLY A 66 -7.35 -17.87 0.97
N GLU A 67 -7.48 -16.72 0.32
CA GLU A 67 -7.51 -16.62 -1.14
C GLU A 67 -6.13 -16.30 -1.72
N CYS A 68 -5.89 -16.65 -2.97
CA CYS A 68 -4.58 -16.43 -3.62
C CYS A 68 -4.17 -14.95 -3.61
N HIS A 69 -5.13 -14.02 -3.74
CA HIS A 69 -4.87 -12.58 -3.74
C HIS A 69 -4.47 -12.04 -2.35
N SER A 70 -4.64 -12.81 -1.28
CA SER A 70 -4.07 -12.49 0.05
C SER A 70 -2.59 -12.88 0.20
N GLY A 71 -2.00 -13.50 -0.83
CA GLY A 71 -0.62 -13.99 -0.81
C GLY A 71 -0.46 -15.42 -0.30
N LYS A 72 -1.49 -16.01 0.30
CA LYS A 72 -1.48 -17.40 0.76
C LYS A 72 -2.87 -18.02 0.60
N LEU A 73 -2.93 -19.06 -0.22
CA LEU A 73 -4.14 -19.84 -0.46
C LEU A 73 -4.40 -20.86 0.67
N GLY A 74 -5.68 -21.09 0.99
CA GLY A 74 -6.18 -22.08 1.93
C GLY A 74 -6.30 -21.56 3.36
N GLN A 75 -5.21 -21.61 4.12
CA GLN A 75 -5.28 -21.39 5.57
C GLN A 75 -5.48 -19.92 5.95
N ILE A 76 -6.46 -19.65 6.80
CA ILE A 76 -6.71 -18.36 7.43
C ILE A 76 -6.12 -18.35 8.84
N ASN A 77 -4.93 -17.74 8.98
CA ASN A 77 -4.20 -17.68 10.23
C ASN A 77 -3.93 -16.25 10.72
N PHE A 78 -4.52 -15.22 10.08
CA PHE A 78 -4.33 -13.83 10.53
C PHE A 78 -4.66 -13.66 12.01
N LEU A 79 -5.88 -14.02 12.43
CA LEU A 79 -6.28 -14.04 13.85
C LEU A 79 -6.38 -15.46 14.43
N GLY A 80 -6.57 -16.48 13.59
CA GLY A 80 -6.87 -17.85 14.02
C GLY A 80 -5.66 -18.73 14.34
N GLY A 81 -4.44 -18.25 14.08
CA GLY A 81 -3.21 -19.03 14.29
C GLY A 81 -2.51 -18.72 15.63
N VAL A 82 -1.52 -19.54 15.99
CA VAL A 82 -0.65 -19.30 17.17
C VAL A 82 0.08 -17.94 17.11
N MET A 83 0.27 -17.40 15.91
CA MET A 83 0.87 -16.09 15.67
C MET A 83 -0.16 -14.95 15.60
N GLY A 84 -1.43 -15.18 15.96
CA GLY A 84 -2.51 -14.20 15.76
C GLY A 84 -2.20 -12.80 16.30
N TYR A 85 -1.75 -12.72 17.56
CA TYR A 85 -1.33 -11.46 18.17
C TYR A 85 -0.15 -10.79 17.45
N ALA A 86 0.87 -11.58 17.09
CA ALA A 86 2.03 -11.05 16.37
C ALA A 86 1.66 -10.56 14.96
N ASN A 87 0.75 -11.25 14.27
CA ASN A 87 0.25 -10.85 12.96
C ASN A 87 -0.49 -9.52 13.02
N VAL A 88 -1.32 -9.31 14.05
CA VAL A 88 -2.01 -8.03 14.29
C VAL A 88 -0.99 -6.93 14.58
N GLN A 89 -0.02 -7.18 15.44
CA GLN A 89 1.02 -6.19 15.75
C GLN A 89 1.79 -5.78 14.48
N HIS A 90 2.25 -6.74 13.69
CA HIS A 90 2.91 -6.45 12.42
C HIS A 90 2.00 -5.65 11.47
N MET A 91 0.71 -5.99 11.39
CA MET A 91 -0.25 -5.26 10.57
C MET A 91 -0.39 -3.80 11.00
N LEU A 92 -0.46 -3.54 12.31
CA LEU A 92 -0.48 -2.18 12.85
C LEU A 92 0.82 -1.43 12.53
N ASP A 93 1.97 -2.09 12.68
CA ASP A 93 3.27 -1.50 12.36
C ASP A 93 3.34 -1.08 10.88
N TYR A 94 2.81 -1.90 9.96
CA TYR A 94 2.72 -1.56 8.54
C TYR A 94 1.78 -0.37 8.27
N ILE A 95 0.63 -0.32 8.94
CA ILE A 95 -0.32 0.80 8.81
C ILE A 95 0.32 2.10 9.31
N CYS A 96 0.95 2.07 10.49
CA CYS A 96 1.67 3.22 11.04
C CYS A 96 2.77 3.68 10.09
N PHE A 97 3.57 2.76 9.55
CA PHE A 97 4.59 3.09 8.56
C PHE A 97 4.01 3.79 7.31
N ILE A 98 2.91 3.29 6.76
CA ILE A 98 2.25 3.90 5.59
C ILE A 98 1.79 5.32 5.94
N ILE A 99 1.15 5.50 7.09
CA ILE A 99 0.64 6.80 7.54
C ILE A 99 1.81 7.78 7.74
N GLU A 100 2.85 7.38 8.46
CA GLU A 100 4.05 8.20 8.67
C GLU A 100 4.71 8.55 7.34
N PHE A 101 4.77 7.60 6.40
CA PHE A 101 5.28 7.82 5.06
C PHE A 101 4.52 8.93 4.32
N ILE A 102 3.19 8.85 4.30
CA ILE A 102 2.31 9.79 3.60
C ILE A 102 2.35 11.18 4.25
N LEU A 103 2.45 11.24 5.58
CA LEU A 103 2.39 12.49 6.34
C LEU A 103 3.73 13.25 6.41
N ARG A 104 4.79 12.74 5.76
CA ARG A 104 6.08 13.43 5.73
C ARG A 104 5.96 14.85 5.15
N PRO A 105 6.45 15.89 5.86
CA PRO A 105 6.31 17.29 5.42
C PRO A 105 6.88 17.55 4.02
N GLU A 106 7.99 16.89 3.69
CA GLU A 106 8.72 17.03 2.43
C GLU A 106 7.90 16.58 1.21
N ASP A 107 6.94 15.67 1.41
CA ASP A 107 6.12 15.08 0.34
C ASP A 107 4.64 15.52 0.41
N LYS A 108 4.30 16.47 1.28
CA LYS A 108 2.92 16.87 1.56
C LYS A 108 2.14 17.29 0.30
N ASP A 109 2.80 17.94 -0.65
CA ASP A 109 2.18 18.33 -1.92
C ASP A 109 2.11 17.18 -2.93
N ARG A 110 3.09 16.26 -2.90
CA ARG A 110 3.18 15.11 -3.80
C ARG A 110 2.07 14.07 -3.51
N TYR A 111 1.67 13.89 -2.26
CA TYR A 111 0.65 12.91 -1.85
C TYR A 111 -0.76 13.50 -1.62
N ARG A 112 -1.03 14.76 -2.03
CA ARG A 112 -2.41 15.31 -1.97
C ARG A 112 -3.42 14.54 -2.83
N CYS A 113 -2.92 13.74 -3.76
CA CYS A 113 -3.71 12.81 -4.57
C CYS A 113 -4.17 11.55 -3.82
N LEU A 114 -3.75 11.33 -2.58
CA LEU A 114 -4.16 10.15 -1.83
C LEU A 114 -5.59 10.32 -1.30
N ALA A 115 -6.46 9.36 -1.63
CA ALA A 115 -7.78 9.20 -1.01
C ALA A 115 -7.67 8.08 0.03
N LEU A 116 -7.80 8.43 1.32
CA LEU A 116 -7.90 7.50 2.45
C LEU A 116 -9.34 6.99 2.59
#